data_AF-A0A835GEW5-F1
#
_entry.id   AF-A0A835GEW5-F1
#
_cell.length_a   1.000
_cell.length_b   1.000
_cell.length_c   1.000
_cell.angle_alpha   90.00
_cell.angle_beta   90.00
_cell.angle_gamma   90.00
#
_symmetry.space_group_name_H-M   'P 1'
#
loop_
_entity.id
_entity.type
_entity.pdbx_description
1 polymer ?
#
loop_
_entity_poly.entity_id
_entity_poly.type
_entity_poly.pdbx_seq_one_letter_code
_entity_poly.pdbx_strand_id
1 'polypeptide(L)'
;GAGSSRAGASAAGASKAGDAARQHDALFHDLMQECRHSAPGARLSAKLRTALERYRPVRAPAAALGGAREWRSSAELDAAATDMDALRTQSLLVVARVLGPDHKDTVFRLMYRGASYADAFRYQRCIDLWTWALQLRIEKDSLLSSDTCHTACALTRLMLDAAGGRLERARGLPHFGDVLRVFRLLADELPACRRLLGARPVCRAQADTFDRALRCAAHGVFLLQARAASPAERRAARAAVRGLLAADVRSAATGDTLLHLCVSRLNVVRSTYFADEPDAAAVFPHAGVVRLLLACGADVRVRNEARSTPLHVAAIPYNFSSELVHVLLAGGAHLDQPNKFGDSPADLVALNRSSRVCVLQYVSLACLAARALLRSRRPLPPGALPATLMDFLDLHRA
;
A
#
# COMPACT_ATOMS: atom_id res chain seq x y z
N GLY A 1 25.33 -14.58 37.03
CA GLY A 1 25.69 -13.68 35.93
C GLY A 1 25.41 -14.30 34.57
N ALA A 2 24.17 -14.20 34.07
CA ALA A 2 23.75 -14.77 32.78
C ALA A 2 23.07 -13.73 31.85
N GLY A 3 23.28 -12.43 32.09
CA GLY A 3 22.66 -11.33 31.33
C GLY A 3 23.60 -10.62 30.33
N SER A 4 24.89 -10.96 30.29
CA SER A 4 25.90 -10.21 29.51
C SER A 4 26.19 -10.79 28.11
N SER A 5 25.86 -12.06 27.84
CA SER A 5 26.26 -12.71 26.58
C SER A 5 25.36 -12.44 25.37
N ARG A 6 24.08 -12.08 25.57
CA ARG A 6 23.14 -11.79 24.47
C ARG A 6 23.32 -10.40 23.86
N ALA A 7 23.74 -9.40 24.65
CA ALA A 7 24.01 -8.05 24.14
C ALA A 7 25.29 -8.00 23.28
N GLY A 8 26.33 -8.77 23.64
CA GLY A 8 27.57 -8.86 22.87
C GLY A 8 27.41 -9.53 21.50
N ALA A 9 26.54 -10.55 21.38
CA ALA A 9 26.26 -11.22 20.11
C ALA A 9 25.52 -10.33 19.09
N SER A 10 24.60 -9.48 19.57
CA SER A 10 23.88 -8.50 18.74
C SER A 10 24.79 -7.39 18.22
N ALA A 11 25.68 -6.86 19.06
CA ALA A 11 26.62 -5.81 18.67
C ALA A 11 27.72 -6.33 17.72
N ALA A 12 28.22 -7.55 17.95
CA ALA A 12 29.18 -8.20 17.06
C ALA A 12 28.56 -8.57 15.69
N GLY A 13 27.27 -8.95 15.66
CA GLY A 13 26.53 -9.17 14.41
C GLY A 13 26.34 -7.89 13.59
N ALA A 14 25.99 -6.77 14.25
CA ALA A 14 25.85 -5.47 13.59
C ALA A 14 27.19 -4.92 13.08
N SER A 15 28.29 -5.09 13.83
CA SER A 15 29.65 -4.73 13.40
C SER A 15 30.09 -5.54 12.18
N LYS A 16 29.89 -6.86 12.17
CA LYS A 16 30.23 -7.72 11.02
C LYS A 16 29.40 -7.39 9.78
N ALA A 17 28.11 -7.08 9.94
CA ALA A 17 27.26 -6.65 8.83
C ALA A 17 27.71 -5.29 8.25
N GLY A 18 28.11 -4.36 9.12
CA GLY A 18 28.68 -3.07 8.71
C GLY A 18 29.99 -3.20 7.96
N ASP A 19 30.89 -4.08 8.39
CA ASP A 19 32.15 -4.34 7.70
C ASP A 19 31.96 -5.05 6.36
N ALA A 20 31.00 -5.97 6.26
CA ALA A 20 30.63 -6.61 5.00
C ALA A 20 30.05 -5.61 3.99
N ALA A 21 29.16 -4.71 4.42
CA ALA A 21 28.61 -3.66 3.57
C ALA A 21 29.71 -2.72 3.03
N ARG A 22 30.67 -2.33 3.87
CA ARG A 22 31.82 -1.51 3.45
C ARG A 22 32.72 -2.23 2.45
N GLN A 23 32.91 -3.55 2.60
CA GLN A 23 33.66 -4.36 1.63
C GLN A 23 32.93 -4.47 0.28
N HIS A 24 31.61 -4.59 0.28
CA HIS A 24 30.81 -4.58 -0.96
C HIS A 24 30.90 -3.23 -1.67
N ASP A 25 30.81 -2.12 -0.93
CA ASP A 25 30.93 -0.76 -1.46
C ASP A 25 32.29 -0.52 -2.11
N ALA A 26 33.38 -0.91 -1.43
CA ALA A 26 34.73 -0.78 -1.95
C ALA A 26 34.92 -1.61 -3.23
N LEU A 27 34.47 -2.87 -3.23
CA LEU A 27 34.57 -3.74 -4.40
C LEU A 27 33.77 -3.20 -5.58
N PHE A 28 32.57 -2.67 -5.33
CA PHE A 28 31.73 -2.10 -6.37
C PHE A 28 32.32 -0.79 -6.91
N HIS A 29 32.87 0.05 -6.05
CA HIS A 29 33.59 1.26 -6.46
C HIS A 29 34.79 0.90 -7.34
N ASP A 30 35.61 -0.08 -6.95
CA ASP A 30 36.75 -0.54 -7.73
C ASP A 30 36.30 -1.09 -9.10
N LEU A 31 35.21 -1.87 -9.13
CA LEU A 31 34.62 -2.35 -10.38
C LEU A 31 34.17 -1.20 -11.28
N MET A 32 33.44 -0.22 -10.73
CA MET A 32 32.95 0.93 -11.50
C MET A 32 34.09 1.79 -12.02
N GLN A 33 35.12 2.03 -11.22
CA GLN A 33 36.31 2.79 -11.63
C GLN A 33 37.04 2.07 -12.77
N GLU A 34 37.24 0.76 -12.64
CA GLU A 34 37.93 0.00 -13.66
C GLU A 34 37.12 -0.06 -14.96
N CYS A 35 35.81 -0.32 -14.90
CA CYS A 35 34.92 -0.31 -16.06
C CYS A 35 34.83 1.05 -16.75
N ARG A 36 34.96 2.16 -16.01
CA ARG A 36 34.87 3.51 -16.58
C ARG A 36 36.09 3.90 -17.42
N HIS A 37 37.27 3.39 -17.04
CA HIS A 37 38.54 3.76 -17.68
C HIS A 37 39.08 2.67 -18.62
N SER A 38 38.52 1.47 -18.57
CA SER A 38 38.91 0.35 -19.43
C SER A 38 38.27 0.45 -20.81
N ALA A 39 39.01 0.04 -21.83
CA ALA A 39 38.46 -0.08 -23.19
C ALA A 39 37.33 -1.13 -23.23
N PRO A 40 36.30 -0.95 -24.08
CA PRO A 40 35.28 -1.99 -24.30
C PRO A 40 35.93 -3.33 -24.65
N GLY A 41 35.59 -4.40 -23.91
CA GLY A 41 36.17 -5.73 -24.10
C GLY A 41 37.47 -6.01 -23.32
N ALA A 42 38.04 -5.02 -22.63
CA ALA A 42 39.18 -5.24 -21.74
C ALA A 42 38.79 -6.14 -20.55
N ARG A 43 39.68 -7.08 -20.21
CA ARG A 43 39.47 -7.96 -19.05
C ARG A 43 39.72 -7.18 -17.76
N LEU A 44 38.84 -7.40 -16.77
CA LEU A 44 39.06 -6.91 -15.41
C LEU A 44 40.36 -7.49 -14.82
N SER A 45 40.99 -6.69 -13.98
CA SER A 45 42.19 -6.99 -13.24
C SER A 45 42.04 -8.30 -12.46
N ALA A 46 43.12 -9.07 -12.36
CA ALA A 46 43.10 -10.37 -11.70
C ALA A 46 42.64 -10.25 -10.23
N LYS A 47 43.03 -9.16 -9.57
CA LYS A 47 42.61 -8.83 -8.20
C LYS A 47 41.09 -8.68 -8.12
N LEU A 48 40.49 -7.90 -9.01
CA LEU A 48 39.05 -7.64 -9.01
C LEU A 48 38.24 -8.89 -9.39
N ARG A 49 38.68 -9.64 -10.42
CA ARG A 49 38.04 -10.93 -10.78
C ARG A 49 38.01 -11.89 -9.59
N THR A 50 39.15 -12.10 -8.95
CA THR A 50 39.26 -13.01 -7.81
C THR A 50 38.38 -12.55 -6.63
N ALA A 51 38.25 -11.23 -6.43
CA ALA A 51 37.36 -10.69 -5.41
C ALA A 51 35.88 -10.90 -5.75
N LEU A 52 35.48 -10.70 -7.02
CA LEU A 52 34.11 -10.90 -7.50
C LEU A 52 33.68 -12.37 -7.46
N GLU A 53 34.58 -13.31 -7.74
CA GLU A 53 34.32 -14.76 -7.71
C GLU A 53 33.99 -15.28 -6.30
N ARG A 54 34.41 -14.57 -5.23
CA ARG A 54 34.09 -14.91 -3.84
C ARG A 54 32.61 -14.72 -3.53
N TYR A 55 31.92 -13.83 -4.26
CA TYR A 55 30.50 -13.57 -4.09
C TYR A 55 29.69 -14.50 -4.98
N ARG A 56 29.19 -15.59 -4.38
CA ARG A 56 28.28 -16.52 -5.06
C ARG A 56 26.98 -15.81 -5.44
N PRO A 57 26.32 -16.20 -6.54
CA PRO A 57 25.02 -15.67 -6.90
C PRO A 57 24.05 -15.85 -5.73
N VAL A 58 23.67 -14.74 -5.09
CA VAL A 58 22.42 -14.69 -4.34
C VAL A 58 21.33 -14.95 -5.39
N ARG A 59 20.32 -15.76 -5.06
CA ARG A 59 19.15 -15.96 -5.93
C ARG A 59 18.45 -14.59 -6.10
N ALA A 60 18.92 -13.78 -7.05
CA ALA A 60 18.08 -12.75 -7.65
C ALA A 60 16.83 -13.48 -8.14
N PRO A 61 15.61 -12.99 -7.88
CA PRO A 61 14.41 -13.63 -8.34
C PRO A 61 14.45 -13.60 -9.86
N ALA A 62 14.86 -14.73 -10.43
CA ALA A 62 14.94 -14.94 -11.86
C ALA A 62 13.64 -14.49 -12.53
N ALA A 63 12.49 -14.68 -11.87
CA ALA A 63 11.18 -14.24 -12.35
C ALA A 63 11.10 -12.73 -12.70
N ALA A 64 11.59 -11.82 -11.84
CA ALA A 64 11.49 -10.38 -12.09
C ALA A 64 12.39 -9.91 -13.26
N LEU A 65 13.46 -10.66 -13.53
CA LEU A 65 14.37 -10.44 -14.65
C LEU A 65 14.05 -11.35 -15.85
N GLY A 66 12.86 -11.98 -15.88
CA GLY A 66 12.40 -12.81 -16.99
C GLY A 66 13.19 -14.11 -17.19
N GLY A 67 13.63 -14.73 -16.11
CA GLY A 67 14.42 -15.96 -16.09
C GLY A 67 15.92 -15.76 -16.37
N ALA A 68 16.38 -14.51 -16.50
CA ALA A 68 17.77 -14.22 -16.84
C ALA A 68 18.74 -14.75 -15.78
N ARG A 69 19.86 -15.29 -16.26
CA ARG A 69 20.98 -15.80 -15.45
C ARG A 69 22.27 -15.13 -15.90
N GLU A 70 23.23 -15.02 -14.98
CA GLU A 70 24.55 -14.48 -15.31
C GLU A 70 25.23 -15.36 -16.37
N TRP A 71 25.76 -14.72 -17.41
CA TRP A 71 26.55 -15.41 -18.44
C TRP A 71 27.84 -15.97 -17.85
N ARG A 72 28.22 -17.16 -18.31
CA ARG A 72 29.40 -17.88 -17.83
C ARG A 72 30.40 -18.23 -18.92
N SER A 73 30.10 -17.89 -20.17
CA SER A 73 30.97 -18.16 -21.31
C SER A 73 31.09 -16.96 -22.24
N SER A 74 32.22 -16.87 -22.97
CA SER A 74 32.40 -15.85 -24.01
C SER A 74 31.32 -15.96 -25.08
N ALA A 75 30.96 -17.19 -25.48
CA ALA A 75 29.94 -17.42 -26.49
C ALA A 75 28.57 -16.83 -26.11
N GLU A 76 28.16 -16.93 -24.84
CA GLU A 76 26.91 -16.30 -24.35
C GLU A 76 26.98 -14.77 -24.39
N LEU A 77 28.15 -14.19 -24.09
CA LEU A 77 28.39 -12.74 -24.17
C LEU A 77 28.37 -12.26 -25.62
N ASP A 78 29.10 -12.94 -26.51
CA ASP A 78 29.23 -12.58 -27.93
C ASP A 78 27.86 -12.67 -28.64
N ALA A 79 27.05 -13.68 -28.30
CA ALA A 79 25.70 -13.86 -28.84
C ALA A 79 24.73 -12.73 -28.44
N ALA A 80 24.96 -12.06 -27.31
CA ALA A 80 24.09 -11.02 -26.77
C ALA A 80 24.75 -9.63 -26.75
N ALA A 81 25.94 -9.48 -27.35
CA ALA A 81 26.72 -8.24 -27.30
C ALA A 81 26.01 -7.05 -27.97
N THR A 82 25.11 -7.29 -28.92
CA THR A 82 24.31 -6.25 -29.59
C THR A 82 22.96 -6.02 -28.92
N ASP A 83 22.53 -6.91 -28.01
CA ASP A 83 21.29 -6.76 -27.26
C ASP A 83 21.53 -5.89 -26.02
N MET A 84 21.28 -4.60 -26.19
CA MET A 84 21.38 -3.59 -25.14
C MET A 84 20.41 -3.84 -23.96
N ASP A 85 19.34 -4.62 -24.14
CA ASP A 85 18.42 -4.98 -23.04
C ASP A 85 18.99 -6.11 -22.19
N ALA A 86 19.54 -7.12 -22.86
CA ALA A 86 20.22 -8.23 -22.21
C ALA A 86 21.45 -7.76 -21.44
N LEU A 87 22.28 -6.90 -22.03
CA LEU A 87 23.45 -6.31 -21.36
C LEU A 87 23.06 -5.55 -20.07
N ARG A 88 22.00 -4.75 -20.11
CA ARG A 88 21.51 -4.04 -18.91
C ARG A 88 20.93 -4.99 -17.87
N THR A 89 20.28 -6.07 -18.29
CA THR A 89 19.79 -7.13 -17.39
C THR A 89 20.96 -7.85 -16.71
N GLN A 90 22.04 -8.12 -17.42
CA GLN A 90 23.27 -8.68 -16.85
C GLN A 90 23.89 -7.73 -15.82
N SER A 91 23.94 -6.43 -16.12
CA SER A 91 24.40 -5.43 -15.15
C SER A 91 23.60 -5.50 -13.84
N LEU A 92 22.27 -5.65 -13.90
CA LEU A 92 21.44 -5.81 -12.70
C LEU A 92 21.71 -7.11 -11.94
N LEU A 93 21.92 -8.23 -12.64
CA LEU A 93 22.27 -9.50 -12.01
C LEU A 93 23.59 -9.40 -11.25
N VAL A 94 24.62 -8.83 -11.89
CA VAL A 94 25.94 -8.62 -11.28
C VAL A 94 25.83 -7.68 -10.08
N VAL A 95 25.10 -6.57 -10.19
CA VAL A 95 24.86 -5.66 -9.06
C VAL A 95 24.18 -6.39 -7.91
N ALA A 96 23.09 -7.12 -8.18
CA ALA A 96 22.35 -7.85 -7.15
C ALA A 96 23.19 -8.93 -6.47
N ARG A 97 24.12 -9.57 -7.19
CA ARG A 97 25.06 -10.54 -6.63
C ARG A 97 26.16 -9.89 -5.80
N VAL A 98 26.78 -8.83 -6.31
CA VAL A 98 27.96 -8.19 -5.69
C VAL A 98 27.57 -7.33 -4.50
N LEU A 99 26.57 -6.47 -4.67
CA LEU A 99 26.12 -5.57 -3.61
C LEU A 99 25.13 -6.27 -2.65
N GLY A 100 24.38 -7.23 -3.16
CA GLY A 100 23.32 -7.91 -2.42
C GLY A 100 21.96 -7.20 -2.51
N PRO A 101 20.88 -7.89 -2.10
CA PRO A 101 19.51 -7.36 -2.12
C PRO A 101 19.30 -6.16 -1.18
N ASP A 102 20.02 -6.13 -0.05
CA ASP A 102 19.83 -5.12 0.99
C ASP A 102 20.52 -3.78 0.67
N HIS A 103 21.28 -3.72 -0.43
CA HIS A 103 22.04 -2.53 -0.74
C HIS A 103 21.18 -1.45 -1.42
N LYS A 104 21.29 -0.19 -0.96
CA LYS A 104 20.48 0.95 -1.47
C LYS A 104 20.58 1.10 -2.99
N ASP A 105 21.77 0.82 -3.50
CA ASP A 105 22.22 1.00 -4.86
C ASP A 105 21.69 -0.13 -5.77
N THR A 106 21.46 -1.32 -5.20
CA THR A 106 20.75 -2.41 -5.90
C THR A 106 19.33 -1.98 -6.17
N VAL A 107 18.61 -1.52 -5.13
CA VAL A 107 17.21 -1.14 -5.29
C VAL A 107 17.04 0.09 -6.17
N PHE A 108 17.94 1.08 -6.05
CA PHE A 108 17.95 2.25 -6.92
C PHE A 108 18.06 1.85 -8.40
N ARG A 109 18.98 0.93 -8.74
CA ARG A 109 19.14 0.46 -10.12
C ARG A 109 17.93 -0.33 -10.63
N LEU A 110 17.26 -1.11 -9.77
CA LEU A 110 15.99 -1.76 -10.11
C LEU A 110 14.89 -0.74 -10.42
N MET A 111 14.74 0.29 -9.57
CA MET A 111 13.78 1.36 -9.78
C MET A 111 14.06 2.12 -11.07
N TYR A 112 15.31 2.51 -11.31
CA TYR A 112 15.73 3.22 -12.52
C TYR A 112 15.49 2.38 -13.79
N ARG A 113 15.83 1.09 -13.76
CA ARG A 113 15.57 0.20 -14.89
C ARG A 113 14.07 0.04 -15.16
N GLY A 114 13.25 -0.08 -14.10
CA GLY A 114 11.79 -0.12 -14.24
C GLY A 114 11.24 1.14 -14.89
N ALA A 115 11.71 2.33 -14.50
CA ALA A 115 11.35 3.58 -15.15
C ALA A 115 11.72 3.58 -16.65
N SER A 116 12.94 3.17 -16.99
CA SER A 116 13.37 3.00 -18.39
C SER A 116 12.51 2.01 -19.18
N TYR A 117 11.96 0.97 -18.53
CA TYR A 117 10.99 0.08 -19.17
C TYR A 117 9.64 0.77 -19.39
N ALA A 118 9.16 1.57 -18.44
CA ALA A 118 7.92 2.32 -18.58
C ALA A 118 8.00 3.36 -19.72
N ASP A 119 9.12 4.08 -19.84
CA ASP A 119 9.37 5.03 -20.93
C ASP A 119 9.37 4.35 -22.31
N ALA A 120 9.79 3.08 -22.36
CA ALA A 120 9.74 2.24 -23.55
C ALA A 120 8.41 1.49 -23.73
N PHE A 121 7.35 1.88 -23.01
CA PHE A 121 6.01 1.26 -23.01
C PHE A 121 5.98 -0.22 -22.59
N ARG A 122 7.02 -0.71 -21.91
CA ARG A 122 7.16 -2.08 -21.40
C ARG A 122 6.72 -2.16 -19.93
N TYR A 123 5.47 -1.76 -19.65
CA TYR A 123 4.98 -1.61 -18.28
C TYR A 123 4.97 -2.88 -17.45
N GLN A 124 4.73 -4.06 -18.04
CA GLN A 124 4.79 -5.32 -17.29
C GLN A 124 6.17 -5.53 -16.67
N ARG A 125 7.24 -5.29 -17.45
CA ARG A 125 8.63 -5.38 -16.96
C ARG A 125 8.91 -4.36 -15.85
N CYS A 126 8.31 -3.18 -15.95
CA CYS A 126 8.37 -2.18 -14.88
C CYS A 126 7.68 -2.67 -13.60
N ILE A 127 6.45 -3.18 -13.71
CA ILE A 127 5.68 -3.74 -12.60
C ILE A 127 6.46 -4.87 -11.92
N ASP A 128 7.04 -5.80 -12.69
CA ASP A 128 7.82 -6.92 -12.17
C ASP A 128 9.04 -6.43 -11.36
N LEU A 129 9.82 -5.49 -11.92
CA LEU A 129 11.00 -4.94 -11.26
C LEU A 129 10.67 -4.11 -10.02
N TRP A 130 9.67 -3.23 -10.11
CA TRP A 130 9.27 -2.38 -8.99
C TRP A 130 8.58 -3.18 -7.88
N THR A 131 7.88 -4.28 -8.21
CA THR A 131 7.35 -5.20 -7.21
C THR A 131 8.49 -5.91 -6.46
N TRP A 132 9.53 -6.35 -7.18
CA TRP A 132 10.71 -6.92 -6.52
C TRP A 132 11.43 -5.88 -5.66
N ALA A 133 11.63 -4.66 -6.16
CA ALA A 133 12.21 -3.57 -5.40
C ALA A 133 11.43 -3.26 -4.12
N LEU A 134 10.09 -3.28 -4.17
CA LEU A 134 9.22 -3.11 -3.02
C LEU A 134 9.42 -4.23 -2.00
N GLN A 135 9.47 -5.49 -2.45
CA GLN A 135 9.69 -6.63 -1.58
C GLN A 135 11.02 -6.50 -0.81
N LEU A 136 12.13 -6.18 -1.50
CA LEU A 136 13.43 -5.97 -0.86
C LEU A 136 13.40 -4.85 0.19
N ARG A 137 12.72 -3.74 -0.12
CA ARG A 137 12.60 -2.60 0.80
C ARG A 137 11.77 -2.93 2.03
N ILE A 138 10.71 -3.72 1.88
CA ILE A 138 9.89 -4.19 3.00
C ILE A 138 10.72 -5.08 3.92
N GLU A 139 11.41 -6.07 3.36
CA GLU A 139 12.23 -7.03 4.11
C GLU A 139 13.34 -6.33 4.91
N LYS A 140 13.91 -5.25 4.38
CA LYS A 140 15.02 -4.52 5.00
C LYS A 140 14.59 -3.35 5.91
N ASP A 141 13.78 -2.43 5.38
CA ASP A 141 13.55 -1.09 5.97
C ASP A 141 12.11 -0.90 6.48
N SER A 142 11.22 -1.89 6.33
CA SER A 142 9.77 -1.84 6.65
C SER A 142 8.97 -0.85 5.78
N LEU A 143 7.63 -0.97 5.80
CA LEU A 143 6.70 -0.01 5.17
C LEU A 143 6.72 1.38 5.82
N LEU A 144 7.23 1.51 7.05
CA LEU A 144 7.35 2.79 7.75
C LEU A 144 8.49 3.66 7.19
N SER A 145 9.40 3.08 6.39
CA SER A 145 10.42 3.84 5.68
C SER A 145 9.79 4.64 4.54
N SER A 146 10.16 5.93 4.48
CA SER A 146 9.73 6.86 3.43
C SER A 146 9.99 6.29 2.05
N ASP A 147 11.18 5.70 1.88
CA ASP A 147 11.67 5.12 0.66
C ASP A 147 10.85 3.90 0.19
N THR A 148 10.48 3.01 1.10
CA THR A 148 9.61 1.86 0.82
C THR A 148 8.22 2.32 0.39
N CYS A 149 7.67 3.31 1.10
CA CYS A 149 6.37 3.87 0.77
C CYS A 149 6.36 4.58 -0.59
N HIS A 150 7.42 5.30 -0.96
CA HIS A 150 7.52 5.92 -2.29
C HIS A 150 7.46 4.87 -3.40
N THR A 151 8.15 3.73 -3.23
CA THR A 151 8.06 2.61 -4.17
C THR A 151 6.64 2.05 -4.25
N ALA A 152 5.96 1.85 -3.12
CA ALA A 152 4.57 1.40 -3.07
C ALA A 152 3.61 2.37 -3.78
N CYS A 153 3.78 3.68 -3.56
CA CYS A 153 3.00 4.73 -4.21
C CYS A 153 3.25 4.75 -5.72
N ALA A 154 4.50 4.69 -6.17
CA ALA A 154 4.85 4.70 -7.58
C ALA A 154 4.27 3.47 -8.32
N LEU A 155 4.40 2.29 -7.73
CA LEU A 155 3.85 1.06 -8.29
C LEU A 155 2.32 1.07 -8.34
N THR A 156 1.67 1.51 -7.26
CA THR A 156 0.21 1.65 -7.21
C THR A 156 -0.27 2.66 -8.24
N ARG A 157 0.44 3.79 -8.38
CA ARG A 157 0.12 4.83 -9.35
C ARG A 157 0.22 4.33 -10.79
N LEU A 158 1.33 3.66 -11.13
CA LEU A 158 1.52 3.05 -12.45
C LEU A 158 0.37 2.09 -12.80
N MET A 159 -0.01 1.24 -11.85
CA MET A 159 -1.11 0.29 -12.03
C MET A 159 -2.47 0.97 -12.20
N LEU A 160 -2.74 2.06 -11.49
CA LEU A 160 -3.96 2.84 -11.67
C LEU A 160 -4.01 3.54 -13.03
N ASP A 161 -2.89 4.08 -13.50
CA ASP A 161 -2.78 4.75 -14.80
C ASP A 161 -2.92 3.77 -15.97
N ALA A 162 -2.28 2.59 -15.86
CA ALA A 162 -2.51 1.49 -16.78
C ALA A 162 -4.00 1.07 -16.78
N ALA A 163 -4.57 0.90 -15.58
CA ALA A 163 -5.93 0.41 -15.46
C ALA A 163 -6.99 1.40 -15.99
N GLY A 164 -6.72 2.70 -15.83
CA GLY A 164 -7.57 3.79 -16.29
C GLY A 164 -7.36 4.17 -17.76
N GLY A 165 -6.51 3.46 -18.51
CA GLY A 165 -6.25 3.73 -19.93
C GLY A 165 -5.46 5.02 -20.19
N ARG A 166 -4.74 5.53 -19.19
CA ARG A 166 -3.91 6.75 -19.30
C ARG A 166 -2.51 6.49 -19.86
N LEU A 167 -2.13 5.22 -19.99
CA LEU A 167 -0.84 4.80 -20.54
C LEU A 167 -1.02 4.21 -21.93
N GLU A 168 -0.25 4.71 -22.90
CA GLU A 168 -0.22 4.16 -24.25
C GLU A 168 0.24 2.71 -24.24
N ARG A 169 -0.34 1.84 -25.07
CA ARG A 169 0.08 0.42 -25.18
C ARG A 169 0.01 -0.40 -23.87
N ALA A 170 -0.68 0.08 -22.84
CA ALA A 170 -0.88 -0.64 -21.57
C ALA A 170 -2.17 -1.50 -21.52
N ARG A 171 -2.70 -1.93 -22.68
CA ARG A 171 -3.98 -2.67 -22.74
C ARG A 171 -3.92 -3.96 -21.93
N GLY A 172 -4.93 -4.18 -21.10
CA GLY A 172 -5.05 -5.37 -20.25
C GLY A 172 -4.23 -5.31 -18.96
N LEU A 173 -3.34 -4.33 -18.80
CA LEU A 173 -2.55 -4.15 -17.58
C LEU A 173 -3.31 -3.32 -16.52
N PRO A 174 -2.96 -3.49 -15.23
CA PRO A 174 -2.10 -4.56 -14.69
C PRO A 174 -2.83 -5.92 -14.69
N HIS A 175 -2.07 -7.03 -14.67
CA HIS A 175 -2.69 -8.34 -14.49
C HIS A 175 -3.17 -8.54 -13.06
N PHE A 176 -4.21 -9.36 -12.87
CA PHE A 176 -4.76 -9.63 -11.53
C PHE A 176 -3.69 -10.16 -10.55
N GLY A 177 -2.81 -11.05 -11.02
CA GLY A 177 -1.71 -11.61 -10.21
C GLY A 177 -0.74 -10.56 -9.69
N ASP A 178 -0.47 -9.51 -10.47
CA ASP A 178 0.43 -8.41 -10.09
C ASP A 178 -0.20 -7.59 -8.97
N VAL A 179 -1.46 -7.19 -9.17
CA VAL A 179 -2.23 -6.43 -8.17
C VAL A 179 -2.33 -7.22 -6.87
N LEU A 180 -2.64 -8.53 -6.94
CA LEU A 180 -2.75 -9.39 -5.77
C LEU A 180 -1.43 -9.53 -5.02
N ARG A 181 -0.30 -9.64 -5.74
CA ARG A 181 1.03 -9.71 -5.14
C ARG A 181 1.36 -8.43 -4.38
N VAL A 182 1.19 -7.27 -5.02
CA VAL A 182 1.46 -5.96 -4.40
C VAL A 182 0.53 -5.71 -3.22
N PHE A 183 -0.76 -6.02 -3.37
CA PHE A 183 -1.73 -5.87 -2.28
C PHE A 183 -1.35 -6.71 -1.07
N ARG A 184 -0.91 -7.97 -1.26
CA ARG A 184 -0.46 -8.83 -0.15
C ARG A 184 0.78 -8.30 0.55
N LEU A 185 1.79 -7.85 -0.22
CA LEU A 185 2.99 -7.21 0.36
C LEU A 185 2.63 -6.04 1.29
N LEU A 186 1.61 -5.26 0.94
CA LEU A 186 1.12 -4.17 1.79
C LEU A 186 0.28 -4.71 2.96
N ALA A 187 -0.71 -5.54 2.67
CA ALA A 187 -1.72 -6.01 3.62
C ALA A 187 -1.13 -6.84 4.76
N ASP A 188 -0.09 -7.64 4.48
CA ASP A 188 0.54 -8.52 5.47
C ASP A 188 1.40 -7.71 6.47
N GLU A 189 2.00 -6.61 6.01
CA GLU A 189 2.92 -5.77 6.81
C GLU A 189 2.24 -4.64 7.56
N LEU A 190 1.14 -4.10 7.02
CA LEU A 190 0.39 -3.00 7.62
C LEU A 190 0.00 -3.23 9.10
N PRO A 191 -0.48 -4.40 9.53
CA PRO A 191 -0.82 -4.66 10.94
C PRO A 191 0.38 -4.54 11.87
N ALA A 192 1.54 -5.06 11.46
CA ALA A 192 2.77 -4.96 12.25
C ALA A 192 3.24 -3.51 12.36
N CYS A 193 3.23 -2.77 11.24
CA CYS A 193 3.57 -1.35 11.20
C CYS A 193 2.63 -0.51 12.08
N ARG A 194 1.32 -0.80 12.07
CA ARG A 194 0.35 -0.06 12.87
C ARG A 194 0.59 -0.23 14.38
N ARG A 195 0.99 -1.42 14.82
CA ARG A 195 1.39 -1.70 16.21
C ARG A 195 2.64 -0.93 16.61
N LEU A 196 3.65 -0.90 15.73
CA LEU A 196 4.91 -0.18 15.97
C LEU A 196 4.70 1.32 16.16
N LEU A 197 3.76 1.93 15.43
CA LEU A 197 3.41 3.35 15.61
C LEU A 197 2.80 3.68 16.97
N GLY A 198 2.31 2.68 17.71
CA GLY A 198 1.84 2.85 19.09
C GLY A 198 2.98 2.79 20.12
N ALA A 199 4.17 2.33 19.74
CA ALA A 199 5.33 2.29 20.62
C ALA A 199 5.97 3.68 20.74
N ARG A 200 6.46 4.02 21.94
CA ARG A 200 7.16 5.30 22.15
C ARG A 200 8.62 5.19 21.71
N PRO A 201 9.20 6.25 21.11
CA PRO A 201 8.60 7.54 20.77
C PRO A 201 7.73 7.49 19.48
N VAL A 202 6.63 8.24 19.47
CA VAL A 202 5.74 8.32 18.28
C VAL A 202 6.33 9.29 17.25
N CYS A 203 6.75 8.78 16.10
CA CYS A 203 7.30 9.59 15.01
C CYS A 203 6.22 9.96 13.99
N ARG A 204 5.84 11.25 13.94
CA ARG A 204 4.81 11.76 13.02
C ARG A 204 5.11 11.44 11.54
N ALA A 205 6.38 11.53 11.12
CA ALA A 205 6.78 11.21 9.75
C ALA A 205 6.50 9.74 9.37
N GLN A 206 6.63 8.82 10.32
CA GLN A 206 6.32 7.40 10.10
C GLN A 206 4.81 7.17 10.03
N ALA A 207 4.01 7.92 10.83
CA ALA A 207 2.56 7.89 10.74
C ALA A 207 2.05 8.38 9.38
N ASP A 208 2.60 9.48 8.86
CA ASP A 208 2.25 9.99 7.53
C ASP A 208 2.62 8.99 6.41
N THR A 209 3.77 8.32 6.58
CA THR A 209 4.25 7.29 5.65
C THR A 209 3.34 6.06 5.67
N PHE A 210 2.94 5.61 6.85
CA PHE A 210 1.98 4.54 7.03
C PHE A 210 0.63 4.86 6.40
N ASP A 211 0.11 6.08 6.57
CA ASP A 211 -1.16 6.48 5.98
C ASP A 211 -1.12 6.53 4.45
N ARG A 212 0.02 6.86 3.84
CA ARG A 212 0.23 6.71 2.40
C ARG A 212 0.22 5.25 1.96
N ALA A 213 0.85 4.34 2.71
CA ALA A 213 0.83 2.92 2.43
C ALA A 213 -0.58 2.32 2.57
N LEU A 214 -1.35 2.74 3.58
CA LEU A 214 -2.74 2.34 3.76
C LEU A 214 -3.64 2.81 2.61
N ARG A 215 -3.43 4.03 2.10
CA ARG A 215 -4.09 4.50 0.87
C ARG A 215 -3.76 3.64 -0.34
N CYS A 216 -2.50 3.21 -0.49
CA CYS A 216 -2.12 2.27 -1.55
C CYS A 216 -2.86 0.94 -1.43
N ALA A 217 -3.01 0.39 -0.22
CA ALA A 217 -3.80 -0.82 0.01
C ALA A 217 -5.28 -0.63 -0.38
N ALA A 218 -5.90 0.51 -0.04
CA ALA A 218 -7.27 0.82 -0.47
C ALA A 218 -7.41 0.85 -1.99
N HIS A 219 -6.47 1.47 -2.72
CA HIS A 219 -6.45 1.45 -4.19
C HIS A 219 -6.17 0.06 -4.75
N GLY A 220 -5.39 -0.76 -4.04
CA GLY A 220 -5.22 -2.18 -4.35
C GLY A 220 -6.54 -2.95 -4.32
N VAL A 221 -7.45 -2.66 -3.38
CA VAL A 221 -8.80 -3.25 -3.36
C VAL A 221 -9.60 -2.87 -4.62
N PHE A 222 -9.54 -1.60 -5.02
CA PHE A 222 -10.16 -1.13 -6.27
C PHE A 222 -9.62 -1.88 -7.49
N LEU A 223 -8.30 -1.98 -7.62
CA LEU A 223 -7.66 -2.68 -8.74
C LEU A 223 -7.99 -4.18 -8.73
N LEU A 224 -8.00 -4.84 -7.56
CA LEU A 224 -8.39 -6.25 -7.44
C LEU A 224 -9.81 -6.49 -7.91
N GLN A 225 -10.74 -5.61 -7.53
CA GLN A 225 -12.12 -5.68 -7.99
C GLN A 225 -12.22 -5.49 -9.51
N ALA A 226 -11.52 -4.49 -10.06
CA ALA A 226 -11.56 -4.17 -11.47
C ALA A 226 -10.94 -5.26 -12.36
N ARG A 227 -9.95 -6.01 -11.85
CA ARG A 227 -9.19 -7.00 -12.63
C ARG A 227 -9.61 -8.46 -12.42
N ALA A 228 -10.41 -8.76 -11.40
CA ALA A 228 -10.86 -10.13 -11.15
C ALA A 228 -11.90 -10.63 -12.16
N ALA A 229 -11.45 -11.31 -13.22
CA ALA A 229 -12.29 -11.80 -14.31
C ALA A 229 -12.92 -13.16 -13.99
N SER A 230 -12.18 -14.06 -13.34
CA SER A 230 -12.67 -15.42 -13.01
C SER A 230 -13.28 -15.53 -11.61
N PRO A 231 -14.16 -16.53 -11.35
CA PRO A 231 -14.66 -16.80 -10.01
C PRO A 231 -13.53 -17.11 -9.00
N ALA A 232 -12.44 -17.73 -9.45
CA ALA A 232 -11.29 -18.04 -8.61
C ALA A 232 -10.55 -16.76 -8.18
N GLU A 233 -10.31 -15.83 -9.11
CA GLU A 233 -9.70 -14.53 -8.81
C GLU A 233 -10.58 -13.70 -7.88
N ARG A 234 -11.90 -13.68 -8.10
CA ARG A 234 -12.85 -13.01 -7.20
C ARG A 234 -12.81 -13.59 -5.78
N ARG A 235 -12.65 -14.91 -5.64
CA ARG A 235 -12.46 -15.56 -4.32
C ARG A 235 -11.13 -15.17 -3.70
N ALA A 236 -10.04 -15.17 -4.46
CA ALA A 236 -8.71 -14.79 -3.98
C ALA A 236 -8.67 -13.32 -3.52
N ALA A 237 -9.28 -12.40 -4.29
CA ALA A 237 -9.42 -11.00 -3.91
C ALA A 237 -10.19 -10.83 -2.60
N ARG A 238 -11.36 -11.47 -2.48
CA ARG A 238 -12.15 -11.44 -1.23
C ARG A 238 -11.38 -12.01 -0.04
N ALA A 239 -10.64 -13.11 -0.23
CA ALA A 239 -9.83 -13.69 0.84
C ALA A 239 -8.74 -12.71 1.32
N ALA A 240 -8.02 -12.08 0.40
CA ALA A 240 -7.00 -11.09 0.73
C ALA A 240 -7.60 -9.85 1.45
N VAL A 241 -8.73 -9.33 0.94
CA VAL A 241 -9.44 -8.20 1.54
C VAL A 241 -9.94 -8.53 2.95
N ARG A 242 -10.50 -9.74 3.16
CA ARG A 242 -10.91 -10.20 4.49
C ARG A 242 -9.76 -10.28 5.47
N GLY A 243 -8.59 -10.75 5.02
CA GLY A 243 -7.38 -10.79 5.85
C GLY A 243 -7.01 -9.41 6.39
N LEU A 244 -7.01 -8.39 5.53
CA LEU A 244 -6.71 -7.01 5.94
C LEU A 244 -7.81 -6.42 6.83
N LEU A 245 -9.08 -6.68 6.54
CA LEU A 245 -10.21 -6.21 7.37
C LEU A 245 -10.19 -6.84 8.77
N ALA A 246 -9.86 -8.12 8.88
CA ALA A 246 -9.76 -8.83 10.16
C ALA A 246 -8.66 -8.26 11.07
N ALA A 247 -7.65 -7.61 10.51
CA ALA A 247 -6.59 -6.96 11.27
C ALA A 247 -6.97 -5.57 11.83
N ASP A 248 -8.18 -5.04 11.52
CA ASP A 248 -8.69 -3.71 11.92
C ASP A 248 -7.64 -2.60 11.80
N VAL A 249 -6.96 -2.55 10.65
CA VAL A 249 -5.94 -1.53 10.39
C VAL A 249 -6.61 -0.19 10.09
N ARG A 250 -6.24 0.84 10.86
CA ARG A 250 -6.78 2.20 10.76
C ARG A 250 -5.68 3.22 10.53
N SER A 251 -6.02 4.31 9.85
CA SER A 251 -5.12 5.47 9.68
C SER A 251 -4.58 5.91 11.03
N ALA A 252 -3.28 6.25 11.06
CA ALA A 252 -2.61 6.76 12.23
C ALA A 252 -3.02 8.21 12.54
N ALA A 253 -3.33 9.02 11.52
CA ALA A 253 -3.70 10.42 11.71
C ALA A 253 -5.19 10.62 12.02
N THR A 254 -6.09 9.91 11.31
CA THR A 254 -7.54 10.17 11.38
C THR A 254 -8.34 9.02 12.00
N GLY A 255 -7.73 7.85 12.21
CA GLY A 255 -8.46 6.65 12.62
C GLY A 255 -9.41 6.10 11.56
N ASP A 256 -9.29 6.57 10.31
CA ASP A 256 -10.09 6.10 9.18
C ASP A 256 -9.84 4.61 8.90
N THR A 257 -10.92 3.85 8.75
CA THR A 257 -10.87 2.48 8.23
C THR A 257 -10.75 2.47 6.71
N LEU A 258 -10.48 1.31 6.11
CA LEU A 258 -10.56 1.15 4.64
C LEU A 258 -11.89 1.66 4.05
N LEU A 259 -12.99 1.49 4.79
CA LEU A 259 -14.31 1.93 4.33
C LEU A 259 -14.39 3.47 4.29
N HIS A 260 -13.85 4.17 5.29
CA HIS A 260 -13.73 5.64 5.29
C HIS A 260 -12.88 6.13 4.12
N LEU A 261 -11.75 5.47 3.85
CA LEU A 261 -10.86 5.82 2.75
C LEU A 261 -11.53 5.62 1.38
N CYS A 262 -12.32 4.55 1.20
CA CYS A 262 -12.98 4.24 -0.09
C CYS A 262 -14.19 5.13 -0.42
N VAL A 263 -14.69 5.90 0.55
CA VAL A 263 -15.81 6.85 0.36
C VAL A 263 -15.34 8.31 0.27
N SER A 264 -14.04 8.56 0.36
CA SER A 264 -13.46 9.90 0.35
C SER A 264 -12.72 10.18 -0.96
N ARG A 265 -13.03 11.30 -1.63
CA ARG A 265 -12.26 11.83 -2.77
C ARG A 265 -10.83 12.23 -2.38
N LEU A 266 -10.56 12.44 -1.08
CA LEU A 266 -9.22 12.78 -0.60
C LEU A 266 -8.29 11.56 -0.56
N ASN A 267 -8.82 10.35 -0.75
CA ASN A 267 -8.02 9.15 -0.88
C ASN A 267 -7.41 9.09 -2.29
N VAL A 268 -6.28 9.79 -2.46
CA VAL A 268 -5.48 9.82 -3.68
C VAL A 268 -4.07 9.32 -3.38
N VAL A 269 -3.48 8.58 -4.32
CA VAL A 269 -2.07 8.17 -4.31
C VAL A 269 -1.27 9.13 -5.20
N ARG A 270 -0.35 9.87 -4.56
CA ARG A 270 0.64 10.73 -5.23
C ARG A 270 1.98 10.01 -5.33
N SER A 271 2.76 10.32 -6.35
CA SER A 271 4.09 9.76 -6.53
C SER A 271 5.01 10.77 -7.18
N THR A 272 6.26 10.83 -6.73
CA THR A 272 7.31 11.70 -7.29
C THR A 272 7.80 11.25 -8.67
N TYR A 273 7.43 10.04 -9.11
CA TYR A 273 7.78 9.50 -10.43
C TYR A 273 6.83 9.95 -11.53
N PHE A 274 5.70 10.56 -11.18
CA PHE A 274 4.67 10.96 -12.12
C PHE A 274 4.30 12.42 -11.87
N ALA A 275 3.88 13.15 -12.91
CA ALA A 275 3.39 14.51 -12.73
C ALA A 275 2.07 14.49 -11.92
N ASP A 276 1.97 15.34 -10.90
CA ASP A 276 0.76 15.54 -10.10
C ASP A 276 -0.24 16.39 -10.90
N GLU A 277 -0.85 15.78 -11.92
CA GLU A 277 -2.01 16.33 -12.61
C GLU A 277 -3.23 16.27 -11.66
N PRO A 278 -4.02 17.35 -11.52
CA PRO A 278 -5.24 17.34 -10.73
C PRO A 278 -6.21 16.25 -11.26
N ASP A 279 -6.81 15.48 -10.35
CA ASP A 279 -7.68 14.31 -10.60
C ASP A 279 -7.05 13.07 -11.26
N ALA A 280 -5.77 13.12 -11.65
CA ALA A 280 -5.15 11.95 -12.24
C ALA A 280 -5.11 10.80 -11.21
N ALA A 281 -5.62 9.64 -11.62
CA ALA A 281 -5.83 8.44 -10.80
C ALA A 281 -6.77 8.55 -9.58
N ALA A 282 -7.63 9.57 -9.50
CA ALA A 282 -8.71 9.58 -8.51
C ALA A 282 -9.77 8.53 -8.88
N VAL A 283 -9.89 7.47 -8.07
CA VAL A 283 -10.85 6.37 -8.27
C VAL A 283 -11.94 6.32 -7.20
N PHE A 284 -11.80 7.11 -6.13
CA PHE A 284 -12.74 7.17 -5.02
C PHE A 284 -13.51 8.49 -5.01
N PRO A 285 -14.76 8.48 -4.52
CA PRO A 285 -15.50 7.35 -3.95
C PRO A 285 -15.94 6.32 -5.00
N HIS A 286 -16.00 5.04 -4.61
CA HIS A 286 -16.37 3.95 -5.52
C HIS A 286 -17.38 2.99 -4.89
N ALA A 287 -18.66 3.10 -5.28
CA ALA A 287 -19.76 2.30 -4.73
C ALA A 287 -19.52 0.78 -4.90
N GLY A 288 -18.89 0.36 -6.00
CA GLY A 288 -18.51 -1.04 -6.22
C GLY A 288 -17.53 -1.56 -5.16
N VAL A 289 -16.56 -0.75 -4.75
CA VAL A 289 -15.54 -1.17 -3.76
C VAL A 289 -16.18 -1.21 -2.38
N VAL A 290 -17.05 -0.25 -2.07
CA VAL A 290 -17.83 -0.25 -0.83
C VAL A 290 -18.69 -1.51 -0.73
N ARG A 291 -19.41 -1.90 -1.79
CA ARG A 291 -20.16 -3.17 -1.83
C ARG A 291 -19.27 -4.38 -1.59
N LEU A 292 -18.08 -4.41 -2.17
CA LEU A 292 -17.10 -5.48 -1.94
C LEU A 292 -16.63 -5.53 -0.48
N LEU A 293 -16.29 -4.39 0.11
CA LEU A 293 -15.86 -4.30 1.51
C LEU A 293 -16.96 -4.76 2.47
N LEU A 294 -18.20 -4.31 2.28
CA LEU A 294 -19.36 -4.74 3.06
C LEU A 294 -19.60 -6.25 2.91
N ALA A 295 -19.53 -6.80 1.69
CA ALA A 295 -19.63 -8.25 1.44
C ALA A 295 -18.46 -9.06 2.03
N CYS A 296 -17.34 -8.40 2.36
CA CYS A 296 -16.21 -8.99 3.08
C CYS A 296 -16.33 -8.84 4.60
N GLY A 297 -17.40 -8.22 5.12
CA GLY A 297 -17.63 -8.05 6.56
C GLY A 297 -17.05 -6.77 7.14
N ALA A 298 -16.76 -5.75 6.32
CA ALA A 298 -16.40 -4.44 6.85
C ALA A 298 -17.57 -3.84 7.65
N ASP A 299 -17.30 -3.43 8.89
CA ASP A 299 -18.31 -2.78 9.72
C ASP A 299 -18.53 -1.33 9.28
N VAL A 300 -19.77 -1.01 8.93
CA VAL A 300 -20.21 0.30 8.44
C VAL A 300 -20.47 1.29 9.58
N ARG A 301 -20.52 0.83 10.83
CA ARG A 301 -20.86 1.63 12.01
C ARG A 301 -19.64 2.18 12.72
N VAL A 302 -18.43 1.79 12.28
CA VAL A 302 -17.18 2.21 12.89
C VAL A 302 -17.02 3.71 12.82
N ARG A 303 -16.53 4.31 13.91
CA ARG A 303 -16.20 5.72 13.99
C ARG A 303 -14.69 5.94 13.92
N ASN A 304 -14.28 6.96 13.18
CA ASN A 304 -12.91 7.45 13.15
C ASN A 304 -12.63 8.39 14.34
N GLU A 305 -11.46 9.01 14.39
CA GLU A 305 -11.08 9.95 15.47
C GLU A 305 -11.99 11.17 15.54
N ALA A 306 -12.65 11.58 14.46
CA ALA A 306 -13.63 12.66 14.46
C ALA A 306 -15.03 12.21 14.93
N ARG A 307 -15.17 10.96 15.42
CA ARG A 307 -16.45 10.27 15.63
C ARG A 307 -17.31 10.15 14.36
N SER A 308 -16.74 10.41 13.19
CA SER A 308 -17.43 10.27 11.91
C SER A 308 -17.48 8.80 11.51
N THR A 309 -18.64 8.35 11.05
CA THR A 309 -18.82 7.05 10.39
C THR A 309 -18.50 7.18 8.88
N PRO A 310 -18.32 6.07 8.14
CA PRO A 310 -18.18 6.13 6.69
C PRO A 310 -19.32 6.87 6.00
N LEU A 311 -20.54 6.78 6.55
CA LEU A 311 -21.69 7.51 6.03
C LEU A 311 -21.56 9.03 6.21
N HIS A 312 -20.96 9.51 7.30
CA HIS A 312 -20.65 10.94 7.42
C HIS A 312 -19.72 11.40 6.30
N VAL A 313 -18.62 10.67 6.08
CA VAL A 313 -17.63 11.02 5.05
C VAL A 313 -18.26 11.00 3.66
N ALA A 314 -19.08 9.99 3.36
CA ALA A 314 -19.81 9.87 2.11
C ALA A 314 -20.88 10.97 1.91
N ALA A 315 -21.45 11.50 3.00
CA ALA A 315 -22.49 12.52 2.96
C ALA A 315 -21.96 13.95 2.79
N ILE A 316 -20.65 14.19 2.97
CA ILE A 316 -20.06 15.51 2.74
C ILE A 316 -20.29 15.90 1.27
N PRO A 317 -20.71 17.15 0.95
CA PRO A 317 -21.09 17.52 -0.42
C PRO A 317 -20.08 17.20 -1.52
N TYR A 318 -18.78 17.29 -1.22
CA TYR A 318 -17.75 16.95 -2.20
C TYR A 318 -17.63 15.43 -2.47
N ASN A 319 -18.06 14.56 -1.55
CA ASN A 319 -18.06 13.10 -1.72
C ASN A 319 -19.41 12.54 -2.15
N PHE A 320 -20.47 13.36 -2.07
CA PHE A 320 -21.84 12.88 -2.12
C PHE A 320 -22.18 12.18 -3.43
N SER A 321 -22.75 10.99 -3.30
CA SER A 321 -23.42 10.25 -4.37
C SER A 321 -24.60 9.50 -3.76
N SER A 322 -25.79 9.66 -4.37
CA SER A 322 -27.00 8.97 -3.89
C SER A 322 -26.81 7.45 -3.89
N GLU A 323 -26.15 6.90 -4.91
CA GLU A 323 -25.84 5.47 -4.98
C GLU A 323 -24.95 5.04 -3.79
N LEU A 324 -23.90 5.80 -3.51
CA LEU A 324 -22.95 5.51 -2.45
C LEU A 324 -23.63 5.50 -1.07
N VAL A 325 -24.47 6.50 -0.81
CA VAL A 325 -25.25 6.60 0.41
C VAL A 325 -26.21 5.41 0.55
N HIS A 326 -26.94 5.06 -0.51
CA HIS A 326 -27.83 3.89 -0.49
C HIS A 326 -27.10 2.58 -0.22
N VAL A 327 -25.89 2.40 -0.77
CA VAL A 327 -25.07 1.20 -0.49
C VAL A 327 -24.71 1.10 0.99
N LEU A 328 -24.28 2.20 1.61
CA LEU A 328 -23.93 2.22 3.03
C LEU A 328 -25.16 1.98 3.91
N LEU A 329 -26.31 2.59 3.57
CA LEU A 329 -27.58 2.38 4.26
C LEU A 329 -28.07 0.93 4.15
N ALA A 330 -27.99 0.34 2.96
CA ALA A 330 -28.29 -1.08 2.75
C ALA A 330 -27.34 -2.00 3.54
N GLY A 331 -26.11 -1.54 3.81
CA GLY A 331 -25.15 -2.18 4.72
C GLY A 331 -25.46 -2.02 6.21
N GLY A 332 -26.51 -1.30 6.59
CA GLY A 332 -26.92 -1.10 7.98
C GLY A 332 -26.32 0.12 8.67
N ALA A 333 -25.89 1.13 7.90
CA ALA A 333 -25.41 2.40 8.44
C ALA A 333 -26.54 3.20 9.10
N HIS A 334 -26.24 3.84 10.23
CA HIS A 334 -27.17 4.72 10.94
C HIS A 334 -27.08 6.16 10.44
N LEU A 335 -28.22 6.83 10.29
CA LEU A 335 -28.32 8.22 9.80
C LEU A 335 -28.30 9.28 10.90
N ASP A 336 -28.34 8.87 12.16
CA ASP A 336 -28.71 9.73 13.27
C ASP A 336 -27.66 9.79 14.38
N GLN A 337 -26.52 9.13 14.14
CA GLN A 337 -25.36 9.14 15.01
C GLN A 337 -24.59 10.45 14.83
N PRO A 338 -24.43 11.31 15.86
CA PRO A 338 -23.65 12.53 15.74
C PRO A 338 -22.14 12.26 15.74
N ASN A 339 -21.38 13.05 14.97
CA ASN A 339 -19.93 13.14 15.04
C ASN A 339 -19.47 14.12 16.16
N LYS A 340 -18.15 14.37 16.28
CA LYS A 340 -17.59 15.32 17.28
C LYS A 340 -18.06 16.76 17.11
N PHE A 341 -18.55 17.13 15.93
CA PHE A 341 -19.09 18.46 15.62
C PHE A 341 -20.59 18.56 15.91
N GLY A 342 -21.24 17.45 16.28
CA GLY A 342 -22.68 17.37 16.53
C GLY A 342 -23.52 17.12 15.27
N ASP A 343 -22.88 17.01 14.09
CA ASP A 343 -23.58 16.74 12.84
C ASP A 343 -23.93 15.25 12.74
N SER A 344 -25.17 14.93 12.37
CA SER A 344 -25.54 13.56 11.98
C SER A 344 -25.44 13.38 10.46
N PRO A 345 -25.30 12.14 9.94
CA PRO A 345 -25.30 11.91 8.51
C PRO A 345 -26.58 12.39 7.83
N ALA A 346 -27.74 12.32 8.50
CA ALA A 346 -28.99 12.87 7.99
C ALA A 346 -28.90 14.38 7.73
N ASP A 347 -28.27 15.13 8.63
CA ASP A 347 -28.08 16.57 8.48
C ASP A 347 -27.20 16.85 7.26
N LEU A 348 -26.08 16.14 7.12
CA LEU A 348 -25.18 16.26 5.97
C LEU A 348 -25.86 15.88 4.65
N VAL A 349 -26.65 14.80 4.63
CA VAL A 349 -27.43 14.38 3.46
C VAL A 349 -28.47 15.43 3.08
N ALA A 350 -29.10 16.09 4.05
CA ALA A 350 -30.10 17.14 3.81
C ALA A 350 -29.49 18.42 3.21
N LEU A 351 -28.21 18.71 3.48
CA LEU A 351 -27.47 19.82 2.87
C LEU A 351 -27.22 19.61 1.36
N ASN A 352 -27.34 18.38 0.86
CA ASN A 352 -27.13 18.06 -0.55
C ASN A 352 -28.42 18.27 -1.35
N ARG A 353 -28.45 19.32 -2.18
CA ARG A 353 -29.59 19.65 -3.05
C ARG A 353 -30.00 18.52 -4.01
N SER A 354 -29.05 17.67 -4.39
CA SER A 354 -29.26 16.52 -5.27
C SER A 354 -29.68 15.25 -4.54
N SER A 355 -29.85 15.30 -3.21
CA SER A 355 -30.21 14.14 -2.43
C SER A 355 -31.63 13.68 -2.73
N ARG A 356 -31.76 12.39 -3.07
CA ARG A 356 -33.04 11.68 -3.20
C ARG A 356 -33.28 10.70 -2.05
N VAL A 357 -32.46 10.78 -1.01
CA VAL A 357 -32.49 9.82 0.10
C VAL A 357 -33.63 10.18 1.04
N CYS A 358 -34.64 9.32 1.12
CA CYS A 358 -35.72 9.48 2.09
C CYS A 358 -35.22 9.06 3.48
N VAL A 359 -34.76 10.03 4.29
CA VAL A 359 -34.22 9.78 5.64
C VAL A 359 -35.18 8.99 6.51
N LEU A 360 -36.50 9.26 6.43
CA LEU A 360 -37.53 8.59 7.23
C LEU A 360 -37.59 7.07 6.99
N GLN A 361 -37.22 6.59 5.81
CA GLN A 361 -37.21 5.16 5.49
C GLN A 361 -36.14 4.37 6.28
N TYR A 362 -35.09 5.06 6.73
CA TYR A 362 -33.90 4.42 7.34
C TYR A 362 -33.72 4.79 8.81
N VAL A 363 -34.64 5.56 9.40
CA VAL A 363 -34.64 5.88 10.82
C VAL A 363 -35.65 4.97 11.54
N SER A 364 -35.16 4.18 12.50
CA SER A 364 -36.02 3.28 13.29
C SER A 364 -36.76 4.01 14.41
N LEU A 365 -37.84 3.41 14.92
CA LEU A 365 -38.53 3.93 16.12
C LEU A 365 -37.58 3.96 17.33
N ALA A 366 -36.69 2.97 17.47
CA ALA A 366 -35.69 2.93 18.53
C ALA A 366 -34.74 4.13 18.46
N CYS A 367 -34.26 4.46 17.26
CA CYS A 367 -33.46 5.66 16.99
C CYS A 367 -34.21 6.94 17.40
N LEU A 368 -35.48 7.09 17.01
CA LEU A 368 -36.31 8.23 17.40
C LEU A 368 -36.51 8.33 18.92
N ALA A 369 -36.77 7.20 19.58
CA ALA A 369 -36.95 7.13 21.03
C ALA A 369 -35.66 7.52 21.78
N ALA A 370 -34.50 6.99 21.36
CA ALA A 370 -33.20 7.34 21.94
C ALA A 370 -32.93 8.85 21.84
N ARG A 371 -33.17 9.46 20.67
CA ARG A 371 -33.01 10.91 20.48
C ARG A 371 -33.98 11.73 21.31
N ALA A 372 -35.25 11.33 21.38
CA ALA A 372 -36.25 12.01 22.20
C ALA A 372 -35.84 11.98 23.69
N LEU A 373 -35.32 10.85 24.15
CA LEU A 373 -34.86 10.68 25.51
C LEU A 373 -33.64 11.55 25.82
N LEU A 374 -32.63 11.58 24.94
CA LEU A 374 -31.46 12.45 25.09
C LEU A 374 -31.81 13.94 25.05
N ARG A 375 -32.74 14.34 24.19
CA ARG A 375 -33.23 15.74 24.10
C ARG A 375 -34.01 16.18 25.34
N SER A 376 -34.69 15.25 26.02
CA SER A 376 -35.47 15.56 27.21
C SER A 376 -34.62 16.09 28.37
N ARG A 377 -33.29 15.88 28.34
CA ARG A 377 -32.32 16.24 29.39
C ARG A 377 -32.68 15.73 30.78
N ARG A 378 -33.60 14.76 30.89
CA ARG A 378 -33.97 14.15 32.16
C ARG A 378 -32.92 13.10 32.54
N PRO A 379 -32.36 13.15 33.76
CA PRO A 379 -31.44 12.13 34.21
C PRO A 379 -32.18 10.79 34.27
N LEU A 380 -31.60 9.77 33.62
CA LEU A 380 -32.10 8.41 33.70
C LEU A 380 -31.80 7.86 35.10
N PRO A 381 -32.76 7.25 35.80
CA PRO A 381 -32.50 6.56 37.05
C PRO A 381 -31.46 5.45 36.85
N PRO A 382 -30.55 5.20 37.82
CA PRO A 382 -29.63 4.08 37.75
C PRO A 382 -30.43 2.76 37.65
N GLY A 383 -30.13 1.93 36.66
CA GLY A 383 -30.84 0.67 36.39
C GLY A 383 -32.15 0.79 35.60
N ALA A 384 -32.53 1.98 35.14
CA ALA A 384 -33.78 2.18 34.37
C ALA A 384 -33.78 1.52 32.98
N LEU A 385 -32.59 1.25 32.41
CA LEU A 385 -32.44 0.59 31.12
C LEU A 385 -31.42 -0.56 31.23
N PRO A 386 -31.66 -1.70 30.56
CA PRO A 386 -30.65 -2.73 30.35
C PRO A 386 -29.38 -2.16 29.70
N ALA A 387 -28.23 -2.78 29.99
CA ALA A 387 -26.92 -2.35 29.44
C ALA A 387 -26.93 -2.23 27.91
N THR A 388 -27.57 -3.17 27.21
CA THR A 388 -27.70 -3.15 25.75
C THR A 388 -28.44 -1.93 25.20
N LEU A 389 -29.45 -1.42 25.92
CA LEU A 389 -30.15 -0.19 25.56
C LEU A 389 -29.36 1.06 25.96
N MET A 390 -28.52 0.96 26.99
CA MET A 390 -27.58 2.03 27.35
C MET A 390 -26.51 2.20 26.28
N ASP A 391 -25.90 1.11 25.80
CA ASP A 391 -24.93 1.13 24.70
C ASP A 391 -25.56 1.75 23.44
N PHE A 392 -26.81 1.36 23.12
CA PHE A 392 -27.55 1.94 22.01
C PHE A 392 -27.82 3.44 22.21
N LEU A 393 -28.17 3.87 23.43
CA LEU A 393 -28.37 5.29 23.76
C LEU A 393 -27.05 6.08 23.61
N ASP A 394 -25.93 5.51 24.03
CA ASP A 394 -24.60 6.11 23.92
C ASP A 394 -24.17 6.31 22.46
N LEU A 395 -24.62 5.47 21.53
CA LEU A 395 -24.42 5.70 20.09
C LEU A 395 -25.05 7.02 19.61
N HIS A 396 -26.09 7.53 20.28
CA HIS A 396 -26.79 8.76 19.88
C HIS A 396 -26.30 9.99 20.65
N ARG A 397 -25.33 9.83 21.56
CA ARG A 397 -24.70 10.95 22.27
C ARG A 397 -23.59 11.58 21.40
N ALA A 398 -23.53 12.91 21.45
CA ALA A 398 -22.50 13.72 20.77
C ALA A 398 -21.10 13.47 21.34
#